data_AF-A0A3S1SZF8-F1
#
_entry.id   AF-A0A3S1SZF8-F1
#
_cell.length_a   1.000
_cell.length_b   1.000
_cell.length_c   1.000
_cell.angle_alpha   90.00
_cell.angle_beta   90.00
_cell.angle_gamma   90.00
#
_symmetry.space_group_name_H-M   'P 1'
#
loop_
_entity.id
_entity.type
_entity.pdbx_description
1 polymer ?
#
loop_
_entity_poly.entity_id
_entity_poly.type
_entity_poly.pdbx_seq_one_letter_code
_entity_poly.pdbx_strand_id
1 'polypeptide(L)'
;EEALIEDYSDAGTVNIVHLIYQHKGYEGHAKDYEFSGTSMREHWETGLEDTQRTLRHREWLTMPTNVDGVAIHDLHREDPT
;
A
#
# COMPACT_ATOMS: atom_id res chain seq x y z
N GLU A 1 17.96 -11.87 -20.03
CA GLU A 1 16.61 -11.74 -19.46
C GLU A 1 16.02 -13.06 -19.01
N GLU A 2 16.08 -14.14 -19.80
CA GLU A 2 15.59 -15.48 -19.39
C GLU A 2 16.17 -15.98 -18.06
N ALA A 3 17.47 -15.86 -17.85
CA ALA A 3 18.11 -16.29 -16.59
C ALA A 3 17.67 -15.47 -15.36
N LEU A 4 17.20 -14.24 -15.55
CA LEU A 4 16.68 -13.42 -14.45
C LEU A 4 15.27 -13.90 -14.06
N ILE A 5 14.45 -14.27 -15.03
CA ILE A 5 13.09 -14.79 -14.79
C ILE A 5 13.14 -16.16 -14.10
N GLU A 6 14.12 -17.01 -14.46
CA GLU A 6 14.34 -18.32 -13.83
C GLU A 6 14.74 -18.19 -12.34
N ASP A 7 15.62 -17.25 -12.00
CA ASP A 7 16.05 -16.97 -10.60
C ASP A 7 14.88 -16.50 -9.71
N TYR A 8 13.95 -15.71 -10.26
CA TYR A 8 12.73 -15.30 -9.53
C TYR A 8 11.66 -16.38 -9.45
N SER A 9 11.69 -17.40 -10.33
CA SER A 9 10.72 -18.50 -10.28
C SER A 9 10.91 -19.40 -9.05
N ASP A 10 12.08 -19.35 -8.42
CA ASP A 10 12.42 -20.07 -7.18
C ASP A 10 12.24 -19.21 -5.91
N ALA A 11 11.86 -17.92 -6.05
CA ALA A 11 11.74 -16.97 -4.94
C ALA A 11 10.55 -17.24 -3.99
N GLY A 12 9.70 -18.22 -4.31
CA GLY A 12 8.56 -18.62 -3.49
C GLY A 12 7.42 -17.59 -3.50
N THR A 13 6.53 -17.68 -2.51
CA THR A 13 5.37 -16.80 -2.44
C THR A 13 5.77 -15.39 -1.97
N VAL A 14 5.39 -14.37 -2.75
CA VAL A 14 5.58 -12.95 -2.48
C VAL A 14 4.27 -12.34 -1.97
N ASN A 15 4.34 -11.65 -0.83
CA ASN A 15 3.23 -10.88 -0.30
C ASN A 15 3.55 -9.39 -0.34
N ILE A 16 2.78 -8.62 -1.13
CA ILE A 16 2.97 -7.19 -1.34
C ILE A 16 1.83 -6.44 -0.68
N VAL A 17 2.14 -5.64 0.33
CA VAL A 17 1.17 -4.78 1.02
C VAL A 17 1.48 -3.32 0.70
N HIS A 18 0.55 -2.65 0.02
CA HIS A 18 0.68 -1.26 -0.36
C HIS A 18 0.26 -0.34 0.79
N LEU A 19 1.17 0.55 1.19
CA LEU A 19 0.92 1.66 2.11
C LEU A 19 0.90 2.95 1.29
N ILE A 20 -0.18 3.17 0.55
CA ILE A 20 -0.34 4.32 -0.32
C ILE A 20 -1.06 5.43 0.47
N TYR A 21 -0.38 6.55 0.66
CA TYR A 21 -1.01 7.77 1.15
C TYR A 21 -2.00 8.28 0.11
N GLN A 22 -3.29 8.24 0.42
CA GLN A 22 -4.30 8.88 -0.43
C GLN A 22 -4.57 10.30 0.01
N HIS A 23 -4.44 11.18 -0.97
CA HIS A 23 -4.74 12.58 -0.81
C HIS A 23 -6.25 12.80 -0.64
N LYS A 24 -6.67 13.42 0.48
CA LYS A 24 -8.07 13.81 0.68
C LYS A 24 -8.39 14.99 -0.24
N GLY A 25 -9.42 14.88 -1.07
CA GLY A 25 -9.78 15.84 -2.13
C GLY A 25 -10.11 17.28 -1.71
N TYR A 26 -9.83 17.66 -0.46
CA TYR A 26 -9.92 19.02 0.06
C TYR A 26 -8.64 19.86 -0.13
N GLU A 27 -7.46 19.28 -0.41
CA GLU A 27 -6.37 20.12 -0.92
C GLU A 27 -6.67 20.43 -2.39
N GLY A 28 -7.18 21.64 -2.64
CA GLY A 28 -7.27 22.19 -3.98
C GLY A 28 -5.88 22.46 -4.58
N HIS A 29 -5.81 23.39 -5.53
CA HIS A 29 -4.58 23.79 -6.23
C HIS A 29 -3.45 24.34 -5.34
N ALA A 30 -3.62 24.41 -4.01
CA ALA A 30 -2.63 24.88 -3.06
C ALA A 30 -1.69 23.79 -2.54
N LYS A 31 -1.97 22.50 -2.82
CA LYS A 31 -1.18 21.36 -2.32
C LYS A 31 0.32 21.43 -2.62
N ASP A 32 0.69 22.03 -3.74
CA ASP A 32 2.09 22.17 -4.15
C ASP A 32 2.84 23.31 -3.41
N TYR A 33 2.12 24.14 -2.64
CA TYR A 33 2.66 25.31 -1.94
C TYR A 33 2.27 25.40 -0.46
N GLU A 34 1.31 24.60 0.00
CA GLU A 34 0.82 24.61 1.38
C GLU A 34 1.62 23.65 2.27
N PHE A 35 2.78 24.12 2.71
CA PHE A 35 3.63 23.42 3.69
C PHE A 35 3.38 23.88 5.12
N SER A 36 2.13 24.25 5.44
CA SER A 36 1.81 24.69 6.79
C SER A 36 2.09 23.56 7.78
N GLY A 37 2.60 23.89 8.97
CA GLY A 37 2.87 22.89 10.00
C GLY A 37 1.61 22.14 10.47
N THR A 38 0.42 22.69 10.23
CA THR A 38 -0.86 22.04 10.49
C THR A 38 -1.15 21.00 9.41
N SER A 39 -1.05 21.37 8.13
CA SER A 39 -1.25 20.48 6.99
C SER A 39 -0.30 19.27 7.05
N MET A 40 0.99 19.49 7.34
CA MET A 40 1.96 18.40 7.53
C MET A 40 1.57 17.42 8.64
N ARG A 41 1.04 17.91 9.76
CA ARG A 41 0.58 17.06 10.87
C ARG A 41 -0.64 16.23 10.46
N GLU A 42 -1.61 16.85 9.78
CA GLU A 42 -2.78 16.14 9.26
C GLU A 42 -2.39 15.04 8.25
N HIS A 43 -1.37 15.28 7.43
CA HIS A 43 -0.81 14.28 6.51
C HIS A 43 -0.21 13.10 7.26
N TRP A 44 0.60 13.36 8.29
CA TRP A 44 1.21 12.32 9.11
C TRP A 44 0.17 11.52 9.89
N GLU A 45 -0.82 12.19 10.48
CA GLU A 45 -1.91 11.52 11.19
C GLU A 45 -2.74 10.64 10.26
N THR A 46 -3.04 11.12 9.05
CA THR A 46 -3.77 10.34 8.04
C THR A 46 -2.96 9.13 7.58
N GLY A 47 -1.67 9.30 7.25
CA GLY A 47 -0.81 8.17 6.86
C GLY A 47 -0.60 7.15 7.99
N LEU A 48 -0.55 7.61 9.24
CA LEU A 48 -0.49 6.74 10.42
C LEU A 48 -1.78 5.93 10.57
N GLU A 49 -2.94 6.57 10.43
CA GLU A 49 -4.24 5.89 10.50
C GLU A 49 -4.34 4.80 9.41
N ASP A 50 -3.99 5.12 8.17
CA ASP A 50 -4.04 4.17 7.05
C ASP A 50 -3.12 2.99 7.30
N THR A 51 -1.90 3.24 7.79
CA THR A 51 -0.96 2.18 8.16
C THR A 51 -1.54 1.28 9.25
N GLN A 52 -2.14 1.87 10.28
CA GLN A 52 -2.80 1.09 11.33
C GLN A 52 -3.98 0.28 10.80
N ARG A 53 -4.77 0.82 9.87
CA ARG A 53 -5.88 0.09 9.22
C ARG A 53 -5.36 -1.10 8.43
N THR A 54 -4.34 -0.91 7.61
CA THR A 54 -3.68 -2.00 6.87
C THR A 54 -3.19 -3.09 7.81
N LEU A 55 -2.53 -2.73 8.91
CA LEU A 55 -2.02 -3.70 9.90
C LEU A 55 -3.13 -4.44 10.69
N ARG A 56 -4.37 -3.92 10.72
CA ARG A 56 -5.51 -4.65 11.31
C ARG A 56 -5.95 -5.82 10.45
N HIS A 57 -5.68 -5.79 9.14
CA HIS A 57 -5.91 -6.92 8.25
C HIS A 57 -4.81 -7.96 8.44
N ARG A 58 -4.88 -8.70 9.55
CA ARG A 58 -3.87 -9.73 9.89
C ARG A 58 -3.75 -10.80 8.81
N GLU A 59 -4.82 -11.05 8.07
CA GLU A 59 -4.84 -11.95 6.91
C GLU A 59 -3.88 -11.49 5.80
N TRP A 60 -3.73 -10.19 5.57
CA TRP A 60 -2.79 -9.62 4.59
C TRP A 60 -1.33 -9.76 5.01
N LEU A 61 -1.07 -10.09 6.28
CA LEU A 61 0.28 -10.36 6.80
C LEU A 61 0.61 -11.86 6.79
N THR A 62 -0.35 -12.71 6.45
CA THR A 62 -0.11 -14.14 6.31
C THR A 62 0.48 -14.45 4.94
N MET A 63 1.32 -15.48 4.87
CA MET A 63 1.87 -15.92 3.59
C MET A 63 0.72 -16.40 2.69
N PRO A 64 0.62 -15.90 1.45
CA PRO A 64 -0.41 -16.33 0.53
C PRO A 64 -0.28 -17.82 0.26
N THR A 65 -1.40 -18.53 0.20
CA THR A 65 -1.45 -19.93 -0.23
C THR A 65 -1.85 -20.05 -1.71
N ASN A 66 -1.87 -18.93 -2.46
CA ASN A 66 -2.33 -18.93 -3.84
C ASN A 66 -1.29 -19.58 -4.76
N VAL A 67 -1.80 -20.25 -5.79
CA VAL A 67 -1.00 -21.03 -6.74
C VAL A 67 -0.06 -20.13 -7.56
N ASP A 68 -0.44 -18.86 -7.73
CA ASP A 68 0.31 -17.86 -8.50
C ASP A 68 1.49 -17.26 -7.73
N GLY A 69 1.65 -17.56 -6.43
CA GLY A 69 2.81 -17.15 -5.65
C GLY A 69 2.92 -15.65 -5.41
N VAL A 70 1.93 -14.82 -5.75
CA VAL A 70 1.94 -13.38 -5.47
C VAL A 70 0.58 -12.91 -4.96
N ALA A 71 0.54 -12.24 -3.81
CA ALA A 71 -0.63 -11.50 -3.36
C ALA A 71 -0.32 -10.01 -3.25
N ILE A 72 -1.28 -9.17 -3.67
CA ILE A 72 -1.19 -7.72 -3.59
C ILE A 72 -2.38 -7.23 -2.78
N HIS A 73 -2.09 -6.53 -1.69
CA HIS A 73 -3.08 -5.94 -0.81
C HIS A 73 -2.98 -4.42 -0.83
N ASP A 74 -4.10 -3.75 -1.02
CA ASP A 74 -4.18 -2.29 -1.01
C ASP A 74 -5.45 -1.88 -0.28
N LEU A 75 -5.28 -1.08 0.78
CA LEU A 75 -6.38 -0.58 1.61
C LEU A 75 -7.40 0.25 0.82
N HIS A 76 -6.95 0.90 -0.25
CA HIS A 76 -7.77 1.84 -1.03
C HIS A 76 -8.28 1.26 -2.34
N ARG A 77 -7.94 0.01 -2.65
CA ARG A 77 -8.44 -0.66 -3.84
C ARG A 77 -9.82 -1.25 -3.50
N GLU A 78 -10.87 -0.69 -4.09
CA GLU A 78 -12.16 -1.38 -4.13
C GLU A 78 -11.95 -2.65 -4.95
N ASP A 79 -12.09 -3.83 -4.32
CA ASP A 79 -12.09 -5.10 -5.04
C ASP A 79 -13.20 -5.04 -6.10
N PRO A 80 -12.89 -5.19 -7.40
CA PRO A 80 -13.93 -5.30 -8.41
C PRO A 80 -14.66 -6.62 -8.14
N THR A 81 -15.89 -6.53 -7.63
CA THR A 81 -16.84 -7.65 -7.57
C THR A 81 -16.96 -8.37 -8.90
#